data_AF-A0A399YXB9-F1
#
_entry.id   AF-A0A399YXB9-F1
#
_cell.length_a   1.000
_cell.length_b   1.000
_cell.length_c   1.000
_cell.angle_alpha   90.00
_cell.angle_beta   90.00
_cell.angle_gamma   90.00
#
_symmetry.space_group_name_H-M   'P 1'
#
loop_
_entity.id
_entity.type
_entity.pdbx_description
1 polymer ?
#
loop_
_entity_poly.entity_id
_entity_poly.type
_entity_poly.pdbx_seq_one_letter_code
_entity_poly.pdbx_strand_id
1 'polypeptide(L)'
;MRAEILFPHKSVYALAGLREAKWRELAKRVSTLPEDHPDSLAFCLMMIHQCGCLDCNPDRYKALMGCAACAKRNIAGFKGSDDQLFKAYKQARSEVAKFLQAEELEQAA
;
A
#
# COMPACT_ATOMS: atom_id res chain seq x y z
N MET A 1 -3.66 0.39 -22.37
CA MET A 1 -3.92 0.34 -20.92
C MET A 1 -2.57 0.10 -20.25
N ARG A 2 -2.03 1.07 -19.51
CA ARG A 2 -0.71 0.95 -18.85
C ARG A 2 -0.91 0.07 -17.61
N ALA A 3 -0.28 -1.11 -17.58
CA ALA A 3 -0.23 -1.91 -16.37
C ALA A 3 0.69 -1.20 -15.37
N GLU A 4 0.17 -0.79 -14.23
CA GLU A 4 1.01 -0.29 -13.15
C GLU A 4 1.73 -1.49 -12.54
N ILE A 5 3.06 -1.44 -12.46
CA ILE A 5 3.88 -2.54 -11.97
C ILE A 5 3.71 -2.67 -10.44
N LEU A 6 3.50 -1.54 -9.76
CA LEU A 6 3.34 -1.45 -8.32
C LEU A 6 1.93 -1.04 -7.92
N PHE A 7 1.60 -1.24 -6.64
CA PHE A 7 0.31 -0.84 -6.09
C PHE A 7 0.14 0.68 -6.20
N PRO A 8 -0.96 1.16 -6.82
CA PRO A 8 -1.12 2.59 -7.06
C PRO A 8 -1.98 3.26 -5.99
N HIS A 9 -1.61 4.48 -5.58
CA HIS A 9 -2.30 5.25 -4.53
C HIS A 9 -3.80 5.43 -4.81
N LYS A 10 -4.18 5.68 -6.06
CA LYS A 10 -5.60 5.79 -6.48
C LYS A 10 -6.47 4.57 -6.15
N SER A 11 -5.86 3.40 -5.90
CA SER A 11 -6.60 2.19 -5.49
C SER A 11 -6.94 2.14 -4.00
N VAL A 12 -6.35 2.99 -3.16
CA VAL A 12 -6.53 2.97 -1.70
C VAL A 12 -8.00 3.10 -1.30
N TYR A 13 -8.73 4.07 -1.89
CA TYR A 13 -10.14 4.30 -1.59
C TYR A 13 -10.99 3.03 -1.80
N ALA A 14 -10.68 2.27 -2.84
CA ALA A 14 -11.42 1.06 -3.20
C ALA A 14 -11.22 -0.09 -2.19
N LEU A 15 -10.27 0.03 -1.26
CA LEU A 15 -10.01 -0.96 -0.21
C LEU A 15 -10.75 -0.67 1.10
N ALA A 16 -11.25 0.56 1.30
CA ALA A 16 -11.85 0.99 2.57
C ALA A 16 -13.08 0.18 2.98
N GLY A 17 -13.83 -0.36 2.01
CA GLY A 17 -15.02 -1.17 2.24
C GLY A 17 -14.77 -2.64 2.54
N LEU A 18 -13.52 -3.12 2.49
CA LEU A 18 -13.22 -4.56 2.51
C LEU A 18 -13.15 -5.16 3.92
N ARG A 19 -12.91 -4.32 4.93
CA ARG A 19 -12.76 -4.74 6.33
C ARG A 19 -13.41 -3.71 7.26
N GLU A 20 -13.37 -4.00 8.56
CA GLU A 20 -14.10 -3.23 9.57
C GLU A 20 -13.31 -2.01 10.08
N ALA A 21 -13.57 -1.60 11.32
CA ALA A 21 -13.40 -0.23 11.80
C ALA A 21 -11.99 0.36 11.55
N LYS A 22 -10.93 -0.30 12.05
CA LYS A 22 -9.56 0.24 11.97
C LYS A 22 -9.03 0.32 10.54
N TRP A 23 -9.26 -0.73 9.76
CA TRP A 23 -8.84 -0.75 8.36
C TRP A 23 -9.56 0.32 7.52
N ARG A 24 -10.88 0.40 7.69
CA ARG A 24 -11.71 1.38 6.97
C ARG A 24 -11.28 2.81 7.26
N GLU A 25 -11.03 3.13 8.53
CA GLU A 25 -10.58 4.46 8.94
C GLU A 25 -9.22 4.81 8.32
N LEU A 26 -8.24 3.88 8.40
CA LEU A 26 -6.93 4.06 7.79
C LEU A 26 -7.02 4.30 6.28
N ALA A 27 -7.70 3.40 5.55
CA ALA A 27 -7.81 3.48 4.11
C ALA A 27 -8.54 4.76 3.65
N LYS A 28 -9.61 5.16 4.37
CA LYS A 28 -10.29 6.45 4.09
C LYS A 28 -9.36 7.63 4.30
N ARG A 29 -8.69 7.71 5.45
CA ARG A 29 -7.74 8.79 5.76
C ARG A 29 -6.63 8.87 4.72
N VAL A 30 -6.00 7.75 4.36
CA VAL A 30 -4.91 7.76 3.39
C VAL A 30 -5.38 8.15 1.99
N SER A 31 -6.60 7.75 1.60
CA SER A 31 -7.14 8.11 0.29
C SER A 31 -7.37 9.61 0.08
N THR A 32 -7.44 10.40 1.15
CA THR A 32 -7.57 11.86 1.09
C THR A 32 -6.24 12.60 1.13
N LEU A 33 -5.13 11.88 1.37
CA LEU A 33 -3.80 12.48 1.44
C LEU A 33 -3.17 12.53 0.04
N PRO A 34 -2.30 13.52 -0.24
CA PRO A 34 -1.44 13.52 -1.42
C PRO A 34 -0.64 12.22 -1.58
N GLU A 35 -0.29 11.86 -2.81
CA GLU A 35 0.43 10.60 -3.09
C GLU A 35 1.87 10.59 -2.53
N ASP A 36 2.48 11.76 -2.41
CA ASP A 36 3.82 12.00 -1.86
C ASP A 36 3.83 12.15 -0.34
N HIS A 37 2.66 12.21 0.30
CA HIS A 37 2.56 12.29 1.75
C HIS A 37 3.16 11.01 2.40
N PRO A 38 3.96 11.10 3.48
CA PRO A 38 4.61 9.92 4.09
C PRO A 38 3.67 8.78 4.46
N ASP A 39 2.47 9.09 4.97
CA ASP A 39 1.44 8.08 5.27
C ASP A 39 0.87 7.41 3.99
N SER A 40 0.79 8.14 2.87
CA SER A 40 0.39 7.58 1.57
C SER A 40 1.45 6.64 1.02
N LEU A 41 2.71 7.07 1.08
CA LEU A 41 3.87 6.24 0.69
C LEU A 41 3.94 4.98 1.54
N ALA A 42 3.78 5.10 2.86
CA ALA A 42 3.79 3.97 3.80
C ALA A 42 2.67 2.97 3.50
N PHE A 43 1.46 3.44 3.19
CA PHE A 43 0.36 2.55 2.82
C PHE A 43 0.64 1.83 1.50
N CYS A 44 1.15 2.55 0.49
CA CYS A 44 1.50 1.95 -0.79
C CYS A 44 2.61 0.91 -0.65
N LEU A 45 3.67 1.21 0.12
CA LEU A 45 4.75 0.28 0.44
C LEU A 45 4.25 -0.98 1.14
N MET A 46 3.38 -0.81 2.15
CA MET A 46 2.74 -1.94 2.83
C MET A 46 1.96 -2.82 1.85
N MET A 47 1.19 -2.21 0.94
CA MET A 47 0.44 -2.97 -0.08
C MET A 47 1.34 -3.65 -1.12
N ILE A 48 2.46 -3.03 -1.51
CA ILE A 48 3.47 -3.61 -2.40
C ILE A 48 4.01 -4.92 -1.81
N HIS A 49 4.39 -4.91 -0.54
CA HIS A 49 4.85 -6.10 0.17
C HIS A 49 3.72 -7.13 0.32
N GLN A 50 2.56 -6.68 0.78
CA GLN A 50 1.44 -7.57 1.08
C GLN A 50 0.86 -8.27 -0.17
N CYS A 51 0.88 -7.60 -1.34
CA CYS A 51 0.44 -8.16 -2.62
C CYS A 51 1.53 -8.96 -3.35
N GLY A 52 2.79 -8.79 -2.95
CA GLY A 52 3.96 -9.31 -3.68
C GLY A 52 4.10 -8.64 -5.05
N CYS A 53 3.97 -7.31 -5.11
CA CYS A 53 4.02 -6.56 -6.37
C CYS A 53 5.39 -6.65 -7.06
N LEU A 54 6.48 -6.77 -6.29
CA LEU A 54 7.84 -6.87 -6.84
C LEU A 54 8.06 -8.16 -7.65
N ASP A 55 7.29 -9.22 -7.36
CA ASP A 55 7.33 -10.49 -8.09
C ASP A 55 6.21 -10.61 -9.14
N CYS A 56 5.48 -9.52 -9.38
CA CYS A 56 4.38 -9.48 -10.34
C CYS A 56 4.93 -9.27 -11.75
N ASN A 57 4.68 -10.23 -12.64
CA ASN A 57 5.08 -10.15 -14.04
C ASN A 57 3.86 -10.36 -14.97
N PRO A 58 3.94 -9.92 -16.25
CA PRO A 58 2.82 -9.97 -17.19
C PRO A 58 2.21 -11.36 -17.41
N ASP A 59 3.01 -12.41 -17.22
CA ASP A 59 2.59 -13.81 -17.38
C ASP A 59 1.81 -14.35 -16.17
N ARG A 60 1.82 -13.63 -15.04
CA ARG A 60 1.07 -14.02 -13.85
C ARG A 60 -0.35 -13.50 -13.94
N TYR A 61 -1.32 -14.37 -13.65
CA TYR A 61 -2.75 -14.08 -13.56
C TYR A 61 -3.10 -12.79 -12.78
N LYS A 62 -2.25 -12.38 -11.84
CA LYS A 62 -2.39 -11.11 -11.09
C LYS A 62 -2.27 -9.85 -11.97
N ALA A 63 -1.37 -9.85 -12.96
CA ALA A 63 -1.14 -8.71 -13.86
C ALA A 63 -2.34 -8.48 -14.81
N LEU A 64 -3.04 -9.55 -15.17
CA LEU A 64 -4.19 -9.52 -16.07
C LEU A 64 -5.46 -8.92 -15.43
N MET A 65 -5.59 -8.96 -14.09
CA MET A 65 -6.76 -8.44 -13.38
C MET A 65 -6.64 -6.96 -12.93
N GLY A 66 -5.44 -6.38 -13.03
CA GLY A 66 -5.15 -5.02 -12.57
C GLY A 66 -4.94 -4.90 -11.06
N CYS A 67 -4.12 -3.92 -10.66
CA CYS A 67 -3.64 -3.75 -9.27
C CYS A 67 -4.79 -3.55 -8.27
N ALA A 68 -5.85 -2.80 -8.64
CA ALA A 68 -7.00 -2.60 -7.77
C ALA A 68 -7.72 -3.91 -7.43
N ALA A 69 -7.94 -4.79 -8.42
CA ALA A 69 -8.58 -6.08 -8.19
C ALA A 69 -7.67 -7.03 -7.40
N CYS A 70 -6.37 -7.06 -7.71
CA CYS A 70 -5.38 -7.82 -6.94
C CYS A 70 -5.36 -7.40 -5.46
N ALA A 71 -5.30 -6.10 -5.19
CA ALA A 71 -5.31 -5.56 -3.84
C ALA A 71 -6.59 -5.89 -3.08
N LYS A 72 -7.76 -5.76 -3.75
CA LYS A 72 -9.05 -6.15 -3.15
C LYS A 72 -9.07 -7.61 -2.72
N ARG A 73 -8.65 -8.52 -3.60
CA ARG A 73 -8.60 -9.96 -3.30
C ARG A 73 -7.63 -10.27 -2.17
N ASN A 74 -6.49 -9.58 -2.14
CA ASN A 74 -5.49 -9.76 -1.11
C ASN A 74 -6.04 -9.39 0.28
N ILE A 75 -6.60 -8.19 0.43
CA ILE A 75 -7.13 -7.69 1.71
C ILE A 75 -8.37 -8.47 2.15
N ALA A 76 -9.27 -8.81 1.22
CA ALA A 76 -10.44 -9.63 1.52
C ALA A 76 -10.06 -11.06 1.94
N GLY A 77 -8.97 -11.62 1.36
CA GLY A 77 -8.45 -12.94 1.68
C GLY A 77 -7.46 -12.98 2.85
N PHE A 78 -7.12 -11.83 3.44
CA PHE A 78 -6.16 -11.75 4.54
C PHE A 78 -6.74 -12.38 5.81
N LYS A 79 -6.15 -13.50 6.24
CA LYS A 79 -6.60 -14.30 7.39
C LYS A 79 -6.25 -13.68 8.75
N GLY A 80 -5.39 -12.67 8.76
CA GLY A 80 -4.99 -11.99 9.98
C GLY A 80 -5.99 -10.92 10.46
N SER A 81 -5.70 -10.33 11.62
CA SER A 81 -6.51 -9.24 12.18
C SER A 81 -6.15 -7.88 11.57
N ASP A 82 -7.06 -6.92 11.71
CA ASP A 82 -6.81 -5.53 11.30
C ASP A 82 -5.61 -4.94 12.04
N ASP A 83 -5.32 -5.39 13.27
CA ASP A 83 -4.14 -4.97 14.02
C ASP A 83 -2.83 -5.44 13.38
N GLN A 84 -2.82 -6.60 12.73
CA GLN A 84 -1.64 -7.07 11.99
C GLN A 84 -1.41 -6.24 10.73
N LEU A 85 -2.46 -5.86 10.01
CA LEU A 85 -2.37 -4.91 8.89
C LEU A 85 -1.88 -3.54 9.36
N PHE A 86 -2.38 -3.08 10.51
CA PHE A 86 -1.96 -1.82 11.10
C PHE A 86 -0.49 -1.85 11.56
N LYS A 87 -0.04 -2.99 12.09
CA LYS A 87 1.38 -3.22 12.43
C LYS A 87 2.25 -3.18 11.18
N ALA A 88 1.84 -3.84 10.10
CA ALA A 88 2.55 -3.80 8.82
C ALA A 88 2.62 -2.37 8.24
N TYR A 89 1.52 -1.62 8.35
CA TYR A 89 1.48 -0.20 7.98
C TYR A 89 2.46 0.65 8.80
N LYS A 90 2.50 0.47 10.13
CA LYS A 90 3.45 1.19 11.00
C LYS A 90 4.91 0.84 10.67
N GLN A 91 5.19 -0.42 10.35
CA GLN A 91 6.52 -0.83 9.93
C GLN A 91 6.92 -0.13 8.62
N ALA A 92 6.07 -0.17 7.60
CA ALA A 92 6.31 0.56 6.35
C ALA A 92 6.48 2.07 6.57
N ARG A 93 5.71 2.67 7.50
CA ARG A 93 5.86 4.08 7.88
C ARG A 93 7.22 4.37 8.50
N SER A 94 7.74 3.47 9.33
CA SER A 94 9.10 3.61 9.88
C SER A 94 10.17 3.49 8.81
N GLU A 95 9.98 2.65 7.80
CA GLU A 95 10.91 2.51 6.67
C GLU A 95 10.94 3.78 5.82
N VAL A 96 9.76 4.31 5.46
CA VAL A 96 9.63 5.59 4.73
C VAL A 96 10.27 6.73 5.52
N ALA A 97 10.01 6.82 6.84
CA ALA A 97 10.59 7.87 7.67
C ALA A 97 12.14 7.82 7.71
N LYS A 98 12.71 6.61 7.81
CA LYS A 98 14.18 6.43 7.77
C LYS A 98 14.77 6.83 6.42
N PHE A 99 14.09 6.48 5.34
CA PHE A 99 14.52 6.84 3.99
C PHE A 99 14.49 8.37 3.78
N LEU A 100 13.39 9.03 4.15
CA LEU A 100 13.26 10.48 4.04
C LEU A 100 14.30 11.22 4.89
N GLN A 101 14.58 10.74 6.12
CA GLN A 101 15.64 11.30 6.95
C GLN A 101 17.03 11.12 6.33
N ALA A 102 17.31 9.98 5.71
CA ALA A 102 18.59 9.74 5.04
C ALA A 102 18.76 10.65 3.81
N GLU A 103 17.72 10.80 2.99
CA GLU A 103 17.69 11.72 1.84
C GLU A 103 17.88 13.18 2.27
N GLU A 104 17.22 13.62 3.34
CA GLU A 104 17.40 14.96 3.90
C GLU A 104 18.85 15.22 4.33
N LEU A 105 19.53 14.21 4.90
CA LEU A 105 20.93 14.30 5.28
C LEU A 105 21.87 14.32 4.07
N GLU A 106 21.60 13.53 3.02
CA GLU A 106 22.39 13.53 1.78
C GLU A 106 22.23 14.84 0.99
N GLN A 107 21.04 15.44 0.96
CA GLN A 107 20.80 16.71 0.29
C GLN A 107 21.40 17.91 1.04
N ALA A 108 21.69 17.77 2.34
CA ALA A 108 22.31 18.80 3.18
C ALA A 108 23.84 18.71 3.24
N ALA A 109 24.46 17.66 2.66
CA ALA A 109 25.89 17.41 2.63
C ALA A 109 26.54 17.90 1.32
#